data_AF-A0A3B0PQU8-F1
#
_entry.id   AF-A0A3B0PQU8-F1
#
_cell.length_a   1.000
_cell.length_b   1.000
_cell.length_c   1.000
_cell.angle_alpha   90.00
_cell.angle_beta   90.00
_cell.angle_gamma   90.00
#
_symmetry.space_group_name_H-M   'P 1'
#
loop_
_entity.id
_entity.type
_entity.pdbx_description
1 polymer ?
#
loop_
_entity_poly.entity_id
_entity_poly.type
_entity_poly.pdbx_seq_one_letter_code
_entity_poly.pdbx_strand_id
1 'polypeptide(L)'
;MKNLIDNNLVRFKNISKTKQGIFVNFKVRGEKGGASFTASIAVDIESADVSAGDTLETIIERCAQIGVAEFKKCEFQFEGITCL
;
A
#
# COMPACT_ATOMS: atom_id res chain seq x y z
N MET A 1 -12.52 22.02 -4.31
CA MET A 1 -11.12 21.99 -3.84
C MET A 1 -10.88 20.62 -3.21
N LYS A 2 -9.95 19.82 -3.74
CA LYS A 2 -9.61 18.53 -3.10
C LYS A 2 -8.87 18.83 -1.81
N ASN A 3 -9.38 18.37 -0.68
CA ASN A 3 -8.75 18.58 0.62
C ASN A 3 -7.34 17.99 0.61
N LEU A 4 -6.33 18.81 0.93
CA LEU A 4 -4.95 18.38 1.16
C LEU A 4 -4.86 17.26 2.22
N ILE A 5 -5.86 17.18 3.09
CA ILE A 5 -6.02 16.16 4.14
C ILE A 5 -6.11 14.75 3.54
N ASP A 6 -6.66 14.58 2.34
CA ASP A 6 -6.79 13.27 1.69
C ASP A 6 -5.55 12.90 0.84
N ASN A 7 -4.58 13.80 0.73
CA ASN A 7 -3.39 13.63 -0.08
C ASN A 7 -2.41 12.67 0.60
N ASN A 8 -1.95 11.64 -0.12
CA ASN A 8 -0.99 10.64 0.35
C ASN A 8 -1.46 9.76 1.53
N LEU A 9 -2.77 9.71 1.81
CA LEU A 9 -3.31 8.77 2.80
C LEU A 9 -3.40 7.35 2.22
N VAL A 10 -2.81 6.40 2.94
CA VAL A 10 -2.97 4.96 2.67
C VAL A 10 -4.31 4.51 3.26
N ARG A 11 -5.17 3.93 2.43
CA ARG A 11 -6.49 3.44 2.85
C ARG A 11 -6.57 1.94 2.68
N PHE A 12 -7.05 1.25 3.71
CA PHE A 12 -7.46 -0.16 3.58
C PHE A 12 -8.53 -0.28 2.49
N LYS A 13 -8.40 -1.31 1.65
CA LYS A 13 -9.35 -1.61 0.57
C LYS A 13 -10.11 -2.90 0.84
N ASN A 14 -9.40 -4.00 1.03
CA ASN A 14 -9.96 -5.32 1.33
C ASN A 14 -8.85 -6.30 1.72
N ILE A 15 -9.25 -7.50 2.15
CA ILE A 15 -8.39 -8.69 2.21
C ILE A 15 -8.78 -9.60 1.04
N SER A 16 -7.80 -10.05 0.26
CA SER A 16 -8.02 -10.99 -0.84
C SER A 16 -7.31 -12.31 -0.56
N LYS A 17 -7.99 -13.42 -0.85
CA LYS A 17 -7.41 -14.76 -0.84
C LYS A 17 -7.21 -15.22 -2.27
N THR A 18 -5.99 -15.57 -2.61
CA THR A 18 -5.60 -16.07 -3.94
C THR A 18 -4.97 -17.45 -3.80
N LYS A 19 -4.58 -18.07 -4.93
CA LYS A 19 -3.77 -19.29 -4.91
C LYS A 19 -2.36 -19.08 -4.34
N GLN A 20 -1.89 -17.84 -4.32
CA GLN A 20 -0.52 -17.47 -3.92
C GLN A 20 -0.41 -17.08 -2.44
N GLY A 21 -1.53 -16.83 -1.77
CA GLY A 21 -1.53 -16.36 -0.38
C GLY A 21 -2.77 -15.52 -0.04
N ILE A 22 -2.75 -14.95 1.16
CA ILE A 22 -3.76 -14.00 1.64
C ILE A 22 -3.11 -12.64 1.76
N PHE A 23 -3.72 -11.63 1.13
CA PHE A 23 -3.15 -10.31 1.01
C PHE A 23 -4.07 -9.26 1.60
N VAL A 24 -3.50 -8.36 2.40
CA VAL A 24 -4.16 -7.10 2.79
C VAL A 24 -3.86 -6.06 1.72
N ASN A 25 -4.90 -5.52 1.12
CA ASN A 25 -4.80 -4.58 0.03
C ASN A 25 -5.09 -3.16 0.51
N PHE A 26 -4.20 -2.25 0.17
CA PHE A 26 -4.31 -0.82 0.42
C PHE A 26 -4.23 -0.03 -0.87
N LYS A 27 -4.78 1.18 -0.85
CA LYS A 27 -4.69 2.14 -1.94
C LYS A 27 -4.25 3.50 -1.41
N VAL A 28 -3.34 4.14 -2.13
CA VAL A 28 -2.94 5.52 -1.90
C VAL A 28 -3.17 6.35 -3.16
N ARG A 29 -3.58 7.60 -2.95
CA ARG A 29 -3.67 8.61 -4.01
C ARG A 29 -2.93 9.84 -3.53
N GLY A 30 -2.16 10.43 -4.44
CA GLY A 30 -1.42 11.64 -4.15
C GLY A 30 -1.40 12.63 -5.31
N GLU A 31 -1.20 13.89 -4.97
CA GLU A 31 -0.95 14.99 -5.88
C GLU A 31 0.25 15.79 -5.35
N LYS A 32 1.34 15.90 -6.15
CA LYS A 32 2.55 16.63 -5.78
C LYS A 32 3.19 17.25 -7.01
N GLY A 33 3.49 18.56 -6.96
CA GLY A 33 4.17 19.26 -8.06
C GLY A 33 3.45 19.21 -9.41
N GLY A 34 2.11 19.14 -9.40
CA GLY A 34 1.29 19.00 -10.63
C GLY A 34 1.11 17.56 -11.12
N ALA A 35 1.87 16.59 -10.58
CA ALA A 35 1.67 15.18 -10.87
C ALA A 35 0.59 14.57 -9.95
N SER A 36 -0.39 13.89 -10.55
CA SER A 36 -1.35 13.04 -9.84
C SER A 36 -0.92 11.58 -9.95
N PHE A 37 -0.90 10.86 -8.83
CA PHE A 37 -0.50 9.45 -8.81
C PHE A 37 -1.42 8.63 -7.93
N THR A 38 -1.46 7.33 -8.23
CA THR A 38 -2.11 6.32 -7.40
C THR A 38 -1.22 5.11 -7.30
N ALA A 39 -1.13 4.51 -6.12
CA ALA A 39 -0.49 3.22 -5.94
C ALA A 39 -1.41 2.25 -5.21
N SER A 40 -1.23 0.96 -5.53
CA SER A 40 -1.85 -0.15 -4.81
C SER A 40 -0.75 -0.88 -4.06
N ILE A 41 -0.97 -1.17 -2.79
CA ILE A 41 -0.03 -1.91 -1.94
C ILE A 41 -0.74 -3.19 -1.54
N ALA A 42 -0.13 -4.34 -1.80
CA ALA A 42 -0.61 -5.64 -1.35
C ALA A 42 0.46 -6.24 -0.43
N VAL A 43 0.07 -6.60 0.78
CA VAL A 43 0.98 -7.18 1.78
C VAL A 43 0.48 -8.57 2.12
N ASP A 44 1.35 -9.57 1.97
CA ASP A 44 1.07 -10.93 2.40
C ASP A 44 0.98 -10.98 3.93
N ILE A 45 -0.07 -11.58 4.47
CA ILE A 45 -0.25 -11.71 5.92
C ILE A 45 0.87 -12.52 6.58
N GLU A 46 1.43 -13.51 5.88
CA GLU A 46 2.51 -14.34 6.41
C GLU A 46 3.81 -13.52 6.55
N SER A 47 4.04 -12.58 5.62
CA SER A 47 5.16 -11.64 5.71
C SER A 47 5.01 -10.64 6.85
N ALA A 48 3.78 -10.46 7.35
CA ALA A 48 3.47 -9.60 8.49
C ALA A 48 3.42 -10.34 9.84
N ASP A 49 3.82 -11.61 9.86
CA ASP A 49 3.81 -12.45 11.06
C ASP A 49 2.42 -12.50 11.72
N VAL A 50 1.38 -12.58 10.88
CA VAL A 50 -0.02 -12.73 11.29
C VAL A 50 -0.69 -13.83 10.48
N SER A 51 -1.73 -14.42 11.06
CA SER A 51 -2.46 -15.55 10.54
C SER A 51 -3.93 -15.20 10.28
N ALA A 52 -4.64 -16.07 9.56
CA ALA A 52 -6.08 -15.91 9.32
C ALA A 52 -6.94 -16.07 10.59
N GLY A 53 -6.36 -16.54 11.70
CA GLY A 53 -7.04 -16.65 12.99
C GLY A 53 -6.96 -15.38 13.84
N ASP A 54 -6.10 -14.43 13.48
CA ASP A 54 -5.96 -13.17 14.18
C ASP A 54 -7.12 -12.23 13.92
N THR A 55 -7.29 -11.22 14.77
CA THR A 55 -8.33 -10.21 14.57
C THR A 55 -8.04 -9.39 13.31
N LEU A 56 -9.12 -8.94 12.66
CA LEU A 56 -9.03 -8.14 11.45
C LEU A 56 -8.19 -6.87 11.67
N GLU A 57 -8.37 -6.22 12.81
CA GLU A 57 -7.64 -5.04 13.22
C GLU A 57 -6.13 -5.31 13.31
N THR A 58 -5.73 -6.42 13.96
CA THR A 58 -4.32 -6.83 14.07
C THR A 58 -3.72 -7.10 12.70
N ILE A 59 -4.43 -7.84 11.85
CA ILE A 59 -3.99 -8.16 10.49
C ILE A 59 -3.75 -6.89 9.68
N ILE A 60 -4.70 -5.95 9.71
CA ILE A 60 -4.62 -4.69 8.98
C ILE A 60 -3.47 -3.83 9.52
N GLU A 61 -3.33 -3.69 10.83
CA GLU A 61 -2.30 -2.85 11.45
C GLU A 61 -0.89 -3.34 11.12
N ARG A 62 -0.62 -4.64 11.30
CA ARG A 62 0.69 -5.25 11.03
C ARG A 62 1.06 -5.16 9.56
N CYS A 63 0.10 -5.42 8.67
CA CYS A 63 0.30 -5.27 7.23
C CYS A 63 0.52 -3.80 6.82
N ALA A 64 -0.17 -2.85 7.47
CA ALA A 64 0.00 -1.42 7.18
C ALA A 64 1.41 -0.94 7.59
N GLN A 65 1.95 -1.40 8.71
CA GLN A 65 3.30 -1.08 9.17
C GLN A 65 4.35 -1.49 8.13
N ILE A 66 4.27 -2.73 7.62
CA ILE A 66 5.15 -3.22 6.54
C ILE A 66 4.92 -2.44 5.25
N GLY A 67 3.66 -2.28 4.83
CA GLY A 67 3.32 -1.60 3.60
C GLY A 67 3.88 -0.18 3.53
N VAL A 68 3.83 0.58 4.64
CA VAL A 68 4.42 1.92 4.71
C VAL A 68 5.95 1.88 4.74
N ALA A 69 6.54 0.96 5.50
CA ALA A 69 7.99 0.85 5.62
C ALA A 69 8.67 0.51 4.28
N GLU A 70 8.10 -0.44 3.53
CA GLU A 70 8.65 -0.89 2.25
C GLU A 70 8.31 0.09 1.12
N PHE A 71 7.07 0.59 1.05
CA PHE A 71 6.69 1.52 -0.01
C PHE A 71 7.46 2.83 0.03
N LYS A 72 7.85 3.31 1.22
CA LYS A 72 8.71 4.51 1.37
C LYS A 72 10.12 4.32 0.83
N LYS A 73 10.61 3.08 0.74
CA LYS A 73 11.94 2.74 0.21
C LYS A 73 11.94 2.54 -1.31
N CYS A 74 10.76 2.46 -1.94
CA CYS A 74 10.67 2.25 -3.37
C CYS A 74 11.16 3.49 -4.13
N GLU A 75 12.13 3.26 -5.03
CA GLU A 75 12.51 4.23 -6.05
C GLU A 75 11.74 3.94 -7.33
N PHE A 76 10.96 4.91 -7.80
CA PHE A 76 10.18 4.78 -9.03
C PHE A 76 10.97 5.36 -10.21
N GLN A 77 10.98 4.63 -11.31
CA GLN A 77 11.54 5.09 -12.59
C GLN A 77 10.43 5.09 -13.64
N PHE A 78 10.44 6.09 -14.52
CA PHE A 78 9.54 6.09 -15.67
C PHE A 78 10.11 5.18 -16.75
N GLU A 79 9.25 4.29 -17.27
CA GLU A 79 9.60 3.47 -18.42
C GLU A 79 9.98 4.34 -19.61
N GLY A 80 11.09 4.02 -20.28
CA GLY A 80 11.56 4.76 -21.46
C GLY A 80 12.25 6.10 -21.16
N ILE A 81 12.35 6.53 -19.90
CA ILE A 81 13.16 7.68 -19.48
C ILE A 81 14.37 7.16 -18.72
N THR A 82 15.39 6.73 -19.47
CA THR A 82 16.71 6.41 -18.91
C THR A 82 17.48 7.73 -18.82
N CYS A 83 17.80 8.20 -17.62
CA CYS A 83 18.44 9.48 -17.27
C CYS A 83 17.55 10.73 -17.28
N LEU A 84 17.24 11.20 -16.06
CA LEU A 84 17.42 12.59 -15.65
C LEU A 84 18.10 12.61 -14.28
#